data_AF-A0A7Z9FKX4-F1
#
_entry.id   AF-A0A7Z9FKX4-F1
#
_cell.length_a   1.000
_cell.length_b   1.000
_cell.length_c   1.000
_cell.angle_alpha   90.00
_cell.angle_beta   90.00
_cell.angle_gamma   90.00
#
_symmetry.space_group_name_H-M   'P 1'
#
loop_
_entity.id
_entity.type
_entity.pdbx_description
1 polymer ?
#
loop_
_entity_poly.entity_id
_entity_poly.type
_entity_poly.pdbx_seq_one_letter_code
_entity_poly.pdbx_strand_id
1 'polypeptide(L)'
;MKLSMPLPLSALTLQANSLKKLPETKGVSDDTRLREAANDFEAIFIQQMLKTMRKTTFESDLQPKSEGEKVFQSLLDEQYALLSAKSGS
;
A
#
# COMPACT_ATOMS: atom_id res chain seq x y z
N MET A 1 -37.25 -4.41 55.99
CA MET A 1 -37.32 -5.07 54.66
C MET A 1 -36.91 -4.06 53.60
N LYS A 2 -35.64 -4.07 53.16
CA LYS A 2 -35.22 -3.32 51.97
C LYS A 2 -35.02 -4.35 50.87
N LEU A 3 -36.02 -4.51 50.00
CA LEU A 3 -35.95 -5.43 48.87
C LEU A 3 -34.86 -4.93 47.91
N SER A 4 -33.83 -5.76 47.72
CA SER A 4 -32.87 -5.63 46.64
C SER A 4 -33.60 -5.95 45.32
N MET A 5 -34.03 -4.93 44.60
CA MET A 5 -34.57 -5.12 43.25
C MET A 5 -33.42 -5.41 42.28
N PRO A 6 -33.52 -6.48 41.46
CA PRO A 6 -32.57 -6.70 40.39
C PRO A 6 -32.71 -5.57 39.36
N LEU A 7 -31.59 -5.01 38.92
CA LEU A 7 -31.52 -4.00 37.86
C LEU A 7 -32.41 -4.43 36.68
N PRO A 8 -33.29 -3.55 36.15
CA PRO A 8 -34.18 -3.92 35.07
C PRO A 8 -33.37 -4.27 33.84
N LEU A 9 -33.72 -5.36 33.14
CA LEU A 9 -33.11 -5.76 31.86
C LEU A 9 -33.05 -4.59 30.87
N SER A 10 -33.99 -3.66 30.96
CA SER A 10 -34.08 -2.42 30.18
C SER A 10 -32.88 -1.48 30.35
N ALA A 11 -32.23 -1.47 31.53
CA ALA A 11 -31.03 -0.69 31.77
C ALA A 11 -29.79 -1.35 31.13
N LEU A 12 -29.75 -2.69 31.09
CA LEU A 12 -28.69 -3.44 30.40
C LEU A 12 -28.81 -3.30 28.88
N THR A 13 -30.02 -3.28 28.33
CA THR A 13 -30.25 -3.07 26.90
C THR A 13 -29.94 -1.63 26.47
N LEU A 14 -30.23 -0.62 27.31
CA LEU A 14 -29.91 0.77 27.00
C LEU A 14 -28.39 1.02 27.00
N GLN A 15 -27.65 0.37 27.91
CA GLN A 15 -26.19 0.39 27.94
C GLN A 15 -25.56 -0.40 26.78
N ALA A 16 -26.17 -1.50 26.35
CA ALA A 16 -25.73 -2.24 25.17
C ALA A 16 -25.90 -1.44 23.87
N ASN A 17 -26.91 -0.57 23.81
CA ASN A 17 -27.16 0.27 22.64
C ASN A 17 -26.20 1.47 22.54
N SER A 18 -25.68 1.97 23.68
CA SER A 18 -24.63 3.00 23.72
C SER A 18 -23.24 2.47 23.40
N LEU A 19 -22.99 1.16 23.59
CA LEU A 19 -21.75 0.49 23.15
C LEU A 19 -21.72 0.17 21.65
N LYS A 20 -22.87 0.23 20.95
CA LYS A 20 -22.96 -0.04 19.52
C LYS A 20 -22.58 1.15 18.63
N LYS A 21 -22.34 2.32 19.23
CA LYS A 21 -21.84 3.51 18.55
C LYS A 21 -20.36 3.68 18.86
N LEU A 22 -19.56 2.72 18.41
CA LEU A 22 -18.17 3.02 18.09
C LEU A 22 -18.20 4.10 17.00
N PRO A 23 -17.41 5.17 17.10
CA PRO A 23 -17.25 6.05 15.96
C PRO A 23 -16.74 5.18 14.83
N GLU A 24 -17.52 5.04 13.76
CA GLU A 24 -17.02 4.61 12.46
C GLU A 24 -15.87 5.57 12.14
N THR A 25 -14.65 5.15 12.46
CA THR A 25 -13.45 5.91 12.14
C THR A 25 -13.49 6.04 10.64
N LYS A 26 -13.40 7.28 10.13
CA LYS A 26 -13.44 7.63 8.71
C LYS A 26 -12.31 6.90 7.95
N GLY A 27 -12.46 5.60 7.68
CA GLY A 27 -11.41 4.73 7.15
C GLY A 27 -11.27 4.81 5.64
N VAL A 28 -12.18 5.50 4.95
CA VAL A 28 -12.17 5.58 3.48
C VAL A 28 -11.07 6.51 2.95
N SER A 29 -10.67 7.55 3.70
CA SER A 29 -9.61 8.48 3.27
C SER A 29 -8.20 7.97 3.57
N ASP A 30 -8.05 7.14 4.58
CA ASP A 30 -6.75 6.56 4.95
C ASP A 30 -6.41 5.37 4.07
N ASP A 31 -7.40 4.58 3.65
CA ASP A 31 -7.19 3.44 2.76
C ASP A 31 -6.70 3.88 1.36
N THR A 32 -7.27 4.94 0.78
CA THR A 32 -6.81 5.45 -0.52
C THR A 32 -5.38 5.99 -0.44
N ARG A 33 -5.04 6.72 0.63
CA ARG A 33 -3.69 7.25 0.85
C ARG A 33 -2.67 6.14 1.12
N LEU A 34 -3.08 5.12 1.89
CA LEU A 34 -2.26 3.95 2.15
C LEU A 34 -1.98 3.20 0.85
N ARG A 35 -2.99 3.08 -0.02
CA ARG A 35 -2.86 2.44 -1.32
C ARG A 35 -1.98 3.23 -2.29
N GLU A 36 -2.11 4.55 -2.32
CA GLU A 36 -1.19 5.42 -3.07
C GLU A 36 0.26 5.25 -2.60
N ALA A 37 0.50 5.30 -1.29
CA ALA A 37 1.84 5.11 -0.73
C ALA A 37 2.40 3.69 -1.01
N ALA A 38 1.54 2.66 -0.98
CA ALA A 38 1.93 1.30 -1.33
C ALA A 38 2.32 1.17 -2.81
N ASN A 39 1.56 1.80 -3.72
CA ASN A 39 1.88 1.83 -5.15
C ASN A 39 3.21 2.55 -5.42
N ASP A 40 3.47 3.68 -4.75
CA ASP A 40 4.74 4.40 -4.88
C ASP A 40 5.93 3.53 -4.41
N PHE A 41 5.75 2.81 -3.30
CA PHE A 41 6.76 1.87 -2.81
C PHE A 41 6.98 0.70 -3.78
N GLU A 42 5.91 0.13 -4.33
CA GLU A 42 5.98 -0.94 -5.32
C GLU A 42 6.75 -0.49 -6.57
N ALA A 43 6.53 0.74 -7.04
CA ALA A 43 7.29 1.29 -8.17
C ALA A 43 8.80 1.33 -7.86
N ILE A 44 9.20 1.80 -6.68
CA ILE A 44 10.61 1.80 -6.27
C ILE A 44 11.17 0.36 -6.23
N PHE A 45 10.39 -0.58 -5.69
CA PHE A 45 10.80 -1.98 -5.60
C PHE A 45 10.99 -2.61 -6.99
N ILE A 46 10.05 -2.42 -7.91
CA ILE A 46 10.13 -2.94 -9.27
C ILE A 46 11.30 -2.30 -10.02
N GLN A 47 11.52 -1.00 -9.88
CA GLN A 47 12.68 -0.33 -10.49
C GLN A 47 13.99 -0.95 -9.99
N GLN A 48 14.11 -1.20 -8.69
CA GLN A 48 15.30 -1.82 -8.11
C GLN A 48 15.48 -3.27 -8.58
N MET A 49 14.39 -4.02 -8.74
CA MET A 49 14.40 -5.37 -9.31
C MET A 49 14.94 -5.34 -10.76
N LEU A 50 14.36 -4.50 -11.62
CA LEU A 50 14.78 -4.34 -13.03
C LEU A 50 16.26 -3.96 -13.13
N LYS A 51 16.68 -2.97 -12.33
CA LYS A 51 18.08 -2.53 -12.28
C LYS A 51 19.02 -3.65 -11.86
N THR A 52 18.61 -4.46 -10.89
CA THR A 52 19.41 -5.61 -10.43
C THR A 52 19.49 -6.68 -11.51
N MET A 53 18.39 -7.02 -12.17
CA MET A 53 18.37 -7.96 -13.30
C MET A 53 19.33 -7.52 -14.42
N ARG A 54 19.31 -6.25 -14.83
CA ARG A 54 20.22 -5.77 -15.89
C ARG A 54 21.69 -5.79 -15.48
N LYS A 55 22.01 -5.56 -14.20
CA LYS A 55 23.37 -5.71 -13.68
C LYS A 55 23.88 -7.15 -13.74
N THR A 56 22.99 -8.15 -13.80
CA THR A 56 23.38 -9.57 -13.92
C THR A 56 23.65 -10.01 -15.35
N THR A 57 23.26 -9.21 -16.35
CA THR A 57 23.59 -9.49 -17.75
C THR A 57 25.05 -9.13 -18.02
N PHE A 58 25.79 -10.03 -18.67
CA PHE A 58 27.14 -9.74 -19.15
C PHE A 58 27.09 -8.67 -20.24
N GLU A 59 27.70 -7.52 -19.97
CA GLU A 59 28.07 -6.57 -21.00
C GLU A 59 29.22 -7.20 -21.81
N SER A 60 29.00 -7.41 -23.10
CA SER A 60 29.99 -8.00 -24.01
C SER A 60 30.86 -6.90 -24.61
N ASP A 61 32.17 -7.11 -24.68
CA ASP A 61 33.11 -6.24 -25.41
C ASP A 61 32.75 -6.11 -26.91
N LEU A 62 31.95 -7.05 -27.45
CA LEU A 62 31.46 -7.00 -28.83
C LEU A 62 30.27 -6.05 -29.00
N GLN A 63 29.60 -5.66 -27.91
CA GLN A 63 28.47 -4.74 -27.93
C GLN A 63 28.50 -3.83 -26.70
N PRO A 64 29.44 -2.87 -26.66
CA PRO A 64 29.54 -1.92 -25.56
C PRO A 64 28.35 -0.97 -25.57
N LYS A 65 27.64 -0.87 -24.45
CA LYS A 65 26.56 0.13 -24.31
C LYS A 65 27.11 1.53 -24.18
N SER A 66 26.51 2.45 -24.94
CA SER A 66 26.79 3.87 -24.83
C SER A 66 26.23 4.46 -23.52
N GLU A 67 26.78 5.58 -23.06
CA GLU A 67 26.23 6.31 -21.91
C GLU A 67 24.79 6.78 -22.17
N GLY A 68 24.48 7.19 -23.41
CA GLY A 68 23.12 7.57 -23.80
C GLY A 68 22.14 6.40 -23.64
N GLU A 69 22.52 5.20 -24.08
CA GLU A 69 21.72 4.00 -23.91
C GLU A 69 21.46 3.67 -22.44
N LYS A 70 22.46 3.81 -21.56
CA LYS A 70 22.29 3.62 -20.11
C LYS A 70 21.27 4.60 -19.51
N VAL A 71 21.30 5.86 -19.95
CA VAL A 71 20.34 6.88 -19.51
C VAL A 71 18.94 6.54 -19.98
N PHE A 72 18.75 6.30 -21.29
CA PHE A 72 17.43 5.92 -21.82
C PHE A 72 16.89 4.64 -21.22
N GLN A 73 17.76 3.65 -20.97
CA GLN A 73 17.39 2.42 -20.30
C GLN A 73 16.90 2.66 -18.87
N SER A 74 17.55 3.58 -18.14
CA SER A 74 17.14 3.95 -16.78
C SER A 74 15.77 4.63 -16.77
N LEU A 75 15.53 5.54 -17.73
CA LEU A 75 14.22 6.19 -17.90
C LEU A 75 13.13 5.19 -18.30
N LEU A 76 13.46 4.21 -19.15
CA LEU A 76 12.54 3.16 -19.55
C LEU A 76 12.17 2.26 -18.36
N ASP A 77 13.16 1.86 -17.56
CA ASP A 77 12.93 1.02 -16.37
C ASP A 77 12.08 1.76 -15.33
N GLU A 78 12.25 3.08 -15.17
CA GLU A 78 11.39 3.93 -14.35
C GLU A 78 9.93 3.94 -14.83
N GLN A 79 9.70 4.15 -16.14
CA GLN A 79 8.35 4.12 -16.70
C GLN A 79 7.67 2.76 -16.56
N TYR A 80 8.42 1.67 -16.77
CA TYR A 80 7.89 0.32 -16.56
C TYR A 80 7.54 0.06 -15.09
N ALA A 81 8.34 0.55 -14.15
CA ALA A 81 8.03 0.42 -12.74
C ALA A 81 6.73 1.16 -12.37
N LEU A 82 6.56 2.40 -12.83
CA LEU A 82 5.34 3.18 -12.61
C LEU A 82 4.09 2.53 -13.23
N LEU A 83 4.21 2.03 -14.46
CA LEU A 83 3.12 1.34 -15.14
C LEU A 83 2.74 0.03 -14.42
N SER A 84 3.74 -0.74 -14.00
CA SER A 84 3.52 -2.03 -13.33
C SER A 84 2.85 -1.85 -11.98
N ALA A 85 3.32 -0.90 -11.16
CA ALA A 85 2.70 -0.59 -9.87
C ALA A 85 1.26 -0.08 -10.02
N LYS A 86 0.97 0.70 -11.07
CA LYS A 86 -0.39 1.19 -11.34
C LYS A 86 -1.33 0.09 -11.85
N SER A 87 -0.81 -0.88 -12.61
CA SER A 87 -1.61 -1.99 -13.16
C SER A 87 -1.90 -3.10 -12.14
N GLY A 88 -1.18 -3.16 -11.02
CA GLY A 88 -1.41 -4.10 -9.93
C GLY A 88 -2.55 -3.73 -8.96
N SER A 89 -3.14 -2.53 -9.09
CA SER A 89 -4.12 -1.95 -8.15
C SER A 89 -5.59 -2.21 -8.47
#